data_AF-A0AAD1F057-F1
#
_entry.id   AF-A0AAD1F057-F1
#
_cell.length_a   1.000
_cell.length_b   1.000
_cell.length_c   1.000
_cell.angle_alpha   90.00
_cell.angle_beta   90.00
_cell.angle_gamma   90.00
#
_symmetry.space_group_name_H-M   'P 1'
#
loop_
_entity.id
_entity.type
_entity.pdbx_description
1 polymer ?
#
loop_
_entity_poly.entity_id
_entity_poly.type
_entity_poly.pdbx_seq_one_letter_code
_entity_poly.pdbx_strand_id
1 'polypeptide(L)'
;MDAATISRLVQGMGLTYEELVAQGESIERPTGKLYDEFEWLTVIVEPGLMLDFREDSLALEKVLIELMPLEQGRSFYSGELPAPFSRSMTRTDIRELLGTPLRSGERKPSADGQRTLNAWESYRLAEHLHPGARVGFVYSVDGRIKVLSFDLLEPKRD
;
A
#
# COMPACT_ATOMS: atom_id res chain seq x y z
N MET A 1 4.73 -3.28 13.44
CA MET A 1 5.36 -4.37 12.65
C MET A 1 6.79 -3.99 12.23
N ASP A 2 7.67 -4.95 11.93
CA ASP A 2 9.04 -4.68 11.43
C ASP A 2 9.12 -4.70 9.89
N ALA A 3 10.25 -4.23 9.35
CA ALA A 3 10.45 -4.17 7.89
C ALA A 3 10.45 -5.56 7.23
N ALA A 4 10.95 -6.57 7.93
CA ALA A 4 11.03 -7.94 7.43
C ALA A 4 9.63 -8.55 7.23
N THR A 5 8.70 -8.28 8.13
CA THR A 5 7.33 -8.79 8.04
C THR A 5 6.55 -8.11 6.91
N ILE A 6 6.68 -6.80 6.73
CA ILE A 6 6.11 -6.13 5.55
C ILE A 6 6.72 -6.69 4.26
N SER A 7 8.04 -6.95 4.24
CA SER A 7 8.70 -7.52 3.06
C SER A 7 8.12 -8.90 2.70
N ARG A 8 7.85 -9.76 3.69
CA ARG A 8 7.21 -11.05 3.46
C ARG A 8 5.78 -10.91 2.96
N LEU A 9 5.00 -9.98 3.52
CA LEU A 9 3.65 -9.69 3.02
C LEU A 9 3.66 -9.20 1.56
N VAL A 10 4.60 -8.34 1.19
CA VAL A 10 4.78 -7.86 -0.20
C VAL A 10 5.21 -9.00 -1.12
N GLN A 11 6.12 -9.87 -0.68
CA GLN A 11 6.54 -11.07 -1.42
C GLN A 11 5.42 -12.09 -1.58
N GLY A 12 4.53 -12.17 -0.59
CA GLY A 12 3.37 -13.07 -0.56
C GLY A 12 2.12 -12.52 -1.27
N MET A 13 2.18 -11.34 -1.88
CA MET A 13 1.04 -10.85 -2.67
C MET A 13 0.67 -11.86 -3.76
N GLY A 14 -0.64 -12.08 -3.95
CA GLY A 14 -1.20 -13.09 -4.84
C GLY A 14 -1.39 -14.46 -4.18
N LEU A 15 -0.80 -14.69 -3.00
CA LEU A 15 -1.14 -15.85 -2.17
C LEU A 15 -2.47 -15.61 -1.46
N THR A 16 -3.20 -16.69 -1.23
CA THR A 16 -4.42 -16.73 -0.44
C THR A 16 -4.13 -16.52 1.05
N TYR A 17 -5.14 -16.10 1.81
CA TYR A 17 -5.07 -16.02 3.27
C TYR A 17 -4.52 -17.31 3.91
N GLU A 18 -4.98 -18.49 3.46
CA GLU A 18 -4.53 -19.77 4.02
C GLU A 18 -3.05 -20.04 3.72
N GLU A 19 -2.57 -19.67 2.53
CA GLU A 19 -1.16 -19.80 2.16
C GLU A 19 -0.26 -18.86 2.98
N LEU A 20 -0.70 -17.62 3.23
CA LEU A 20 0.02 -16.67 4.09
C LEU A 20 0.10 -17.17 5.55
N VAL A 21 -0.99 -17.69 6.09
CA VAL A 21 -0.99 -18.30 7.44
C VAL A 21 -0.09 -19.52 7.49
N ALA A 22 -0.09 -20.36 6.44
CA ALA A 22 0.81 -21.51 6.35
C ALA A 22 2.30 -21.11 6.28
N GLN A 23 2.61 -19.90 5.79
CA GLN A 23 3.95 -19.31 5.81
C GLN A 23 4.30 -18.66 7.17
N GLY A 24 3.39 -18.68 8.14
CA GLY A 24 3.59 -18.15 9.48
C GLY A 24 3.17 -16.69 9.66
N GLU A 25 2.50 -16.08 8.68
CA GLU A 25 1.96 -14.73 8.84
C GLU A 25 0.78 -14.73 9.82
N SER A 26 0.87 -13.87 10.84
CA SER A 26 -0.19 -13.69 11.83
C SER A 26 -1.10 -12.54 11.39
N ILE A 27 -2.09 -12.88 10.58
CA ILE A 27 -3.09 -11.95 10.04
C ILE A 27 -4.49 -12.44 10.39
N GLU A 28 -5.40 -11.50 10.69
CA GLU A 28 -6.81 -11.85 10.85
C GLU A 28 -7.40 -12.29 9.51
N ARG A 29 -8.42 -13.16 9.56
CA ARG A 29 -9.13 -13.57 8.36
C ARG A 29 -9.87 -12.36 7.77
N PRO A 30 -9.75 -12.08 6.45
CA PRO A 30 -10.55 -11.05 5.80
C PRO A 30 -12.02 -11.46 5.84
N THR A 31 -12.85 -10.68 6.54
CA THR A 31 -14.27 -11.02 6.76
C THR A 31 -15.25 -10.00 6.20
N GLY A 32 -14.80 -8.80 5.86
CA GLY A 32 -15.66 -7.74 5.39
C GLY A 32 -14.93 -6.63 4.67
N LYS A 33 -15.71 -5.81 3.98
CA LYS A 33 -15.25 -4.62 3.28
C LYS A 33 -15.26 -3.43 4.25
N LEU A 34 -14.36 -2.47 4.07
CA LEU A 34 -14.46 -1.20 4.80
C LEU A 34 -15.69 -0.40 4.38
N TYR A 35 -16.03 -0.48 3.09
CA TYR A 35 -17.20 0.17 2.49
C TYR A 35 -17.80 -0.79 1.45
N ASP A 36 -19.13 -0.79 1.32
CA ASP A 36 -19.83 -1.72 0.42
C ASP A 36 -19.41 -1.56 -1.05
N GLU A 37 -19.00 -0.35 -1.43
CA GLU A 37 -18.49 -0.03 -2.77
C GLU A 37 -17.07 -0.52 -3.06
N PHE A 38 -16.33 -1.03 -2.06
CA PHE A 38 -14.98 -1.53 -2.28
C PHE A 38 -15.01 -2.95 -2.84
N GLU A 39 -14.07 -3.26 -3.72
CA GLU A 39 -13.94 -4.60 -4.31
C GLU A 39 -13.14 -5.56 -3.40
N TRP A 40 -12.59 -5.05 -2.29
CA TRP A 40 -11.68 -5.78 -1.42
C TRP A 40 -12.25 -5.98 -0.02
N LEU A 41 -11.92 -7.15 0.55
CA LEU A 41 -12.00 -7.40 1.98
C LEU A 41 -10.73 -6.83 2.62
N THR A 42 -10.87 -5.94 3.61
CA THR A 42 -9.72 -5.25 4.19
C THR A 42 -9.47 -5.74 5.61
N VAL A 43 -8.21 -6.08 5.90
CA VAL A 43 -7.71 -6.36 7.24
C VAL A 43 -6.87 -5.18 7.70
N ILE A 44 -7.24 -4.56 8.82
CA ILE A 44 -6.43 -3.56 9.50
C ILE A 44 -5.49 -4.29 10.45
N VAL A 45 -4.21 -4.38 10.09
CA VAL A 45 -3.20 -5.12 10.88
C VAL A 45 -2.78 -4.32 12.10
N GLU A 46 -2.49 -3.04 11.89
CA GLU A 46 -2.22 -2.05 12.93
C GLU A 46 -2.57 -0.66 12.40
N PRO A 47 -2.62 0.40 13.23
CA PRO A 47 -3.00 1.72 12.75
C PRO A 47 -2.19 2.16 11.52
N GLY A 48 -2.88 2.45 10.42
CA GLY A 48 -2.26 2.84 9.15
C GLY A 48 -1.61 1.72 8.34
N LEU A 49 -1.66 0.44 8.76
CA LEU A 49 -1.24 -0.71 7.95
C LEU A 49 -2.45 -1.58 7.61
N MET A 50 -2.76 -1.69 6.33
CA MET A 50 -3.93 -2.41 5.82
C MET A 50 -3.53 -3.40 4.74
N LEU A 51 -4.23 -4.53 4.71
CA LEU A 51 -4.12 -5.57 3.70
C LEU A 51 -5.46 -5.70 2.99
N ASP A 52 -5.47 -5.52 1.67
CA ASP A 52 -6.66 -5.70 0.86
C ASP A 52 -6.60 -7.05 0.15
N PHE A 53 -7.63 -7.85 0.38
CA PHE A 53 -7.80 -9.18 -0.17
C PHE A 53 -8.95 -9.20 -1.17
N ARG A 54 -8.83 -10.03 -2.19
CA ARG A 54 -9.93 -10.27 -3.11
C ARG A 54 -11.05 -11.08 -2.43
N GLU A 55 -12.28 -10.70 -2.70
CA GLU A 55 -13.47 -11.29 -2.09
C GLU A 55 -13.70 -12.77 -2.44
N ASP A 56 -13.40 -13.19 -3.67
CA ASP A 56 -13.69 -14.55 -4.17
C ASP A 56 -12.69 -15.63 -3.69
N SER A 57 -11.42 -15.26 -3.59
CA SER A 57 -10.26 -16.16 -3.46
C SER A 57 -9.48 -15.91 -2.17
N LEU A 58 -9.76 -14.78 -1.50
CA LEU A 58 -8.98 -14.29 -0.36
C LEU A 58 -7.48 -14.15 -0.72
N ALA A 59 -7.16 -13.84 -1.97
CA ALA A 59 -5.80 -13.54 -2.40
C ALA A 59 -5.41 -12.11 -1.98
N LEU A 60 -4.22 -11.95 -1.39
CA LEU A 60 -3.68 -10.64 -1.01
C LEU A 60 -3.33 -9.83 -2.25
N GLU A 61 -4.03 -8.73 -2.51
CA GLU A 61 -3.78 -7.90 -3.70
C GLU A 61 -2.99 -6.63 -3.39
N LYS A 62 -3.09 -6.15 -2.15
CA LYS A 62 -2.50 -4.88 -1.78
C LYS A 62 -2.05 -4.84 -0.33
N VAL A 63 -0.89 -4.22 -0.14
CA VAL A 63 -0.38 -3.79 1.16
C VAL A 63 -0.37 -2.26 1.16
N LEU A 64 -1.14 -1.63 2.04
CA LEU A 64 -1.27 -0.16 2.12
C LEU A 64 -0.76 0.35 3.46
N ILE A 65 0.10 1.37 3.41
CA ILE A 65 0.76 1.97 4.56
C ILE A 65 0.55 3.49 4.58
N GLU A 66 -0.23 3.97 5.53
CA GLU A 66 -0.44 5.39 5.82
C GLU A 66 0.68 5.90 6.74
N LEU A 67 1.50 6.82 6.24
CA LEU A 67 2.68 7.35 6.95
C LEU A 67 2.42 8.71 7.62
N MET A 68 1.25 9.28 7.39
CA MET A 68 0.79 10.53 7.97
C MET A 68 -0.72 10.43 8.27
N PRO A 69 -1.24 11.19 9.25
CA PRO A 69 -2.68 11.25 9.47
C PRO A 69 -3.40 11.74 8.22
N LEU A 70 -4.32 10.92 7.70
CA LEU A 70 -5.20 11.35 6.60
C LEU A 70 -6.34 12.24 7.08
N GLU A 71 -6.68 12.15 8.38
CA GLU A 71 -7.70 12.91 9.07
C GLU A 71 -7.18 13.30 10.47
N GLN A 72 -7.68 14.42 11.02
CA GLN A 72 -7.26 14.88 12.34
C GLN A 72 -7.61 13.83 13.41
N GLY A 73 -6.61 13.46 14.23
CA GLY A 73 -6.80 12.50 15.31
C GLY A 73 -6.69 11.02 14.89
N ARG A 74 -6.52 10.72 13.59
CA ARG A 74 -6.32 9.35 13.12
C ARG A 74 -4.87 8.92 13.30
N SER A 75 -4.67 7.78 13.96
CA SER A 75 -3.36 7.13 14.06
C SER A 75 -2.89 6.63 12.69
N PHE A 76 -1.59 6.64 12.48
CA PHE A 76 -0.93 6.22 11.25
C PHE A 76 0.19 5.23 11.58
N TYR A 77 0.68 4.51 10.57
CA TYR A 77 1.71 3.49 10.76
C TYR A 77 2.96 4.16 11.30
N SER A 78 3.61 3.61 12.33
CA SER A 78 4.84 4.16 12.93
C SER A 78 6.02 3.19 12.91
N GLY A 79 5.80 1.94 12.47
CA GLY A 79 6.83 0.92 12.35
C GLY A 79 7.84 1.17 11.22
N GLU A 80 8.73 0.20 11.03
CA GLU A 80 9.76 0.23 10.00
C GLU A 80 9.18 -0.02 8.60
N LEU A 81 9.88 0.45 7.57
CA LEU A 81 9.50 0.24 6.17
C LEU A 81 10.50 -0.71 5.48
N PRO A 82 10.03 -1.54 4.53
CA PRO A 82 10.92 -2.39 3.75
C PRO A 82 11.89 -1.53 2.95
N ALA A 83 13.17 -1.93 2.93
CA ALA A 83 14.16 -1.29 2.08
C ALA A 83 13.72 -1.35 0.60
N PRO A 84 13.97 -0.30 -0.20
CA PRO A 84 14.78 0.89 0.11
C PRO A 84 13.99 2.05 0.76
N PHE A 85 12.73 1.86 1.15
CA PHE A 85 11.85 2.98 1.47
C PHE A 85 12.05 3.50 2.90
N SER A 86 11.97 4.82 3.05
CA SER A 86 12.00 5.51 4.35
C SER A 86 10.93 6.59 4.41
N ARG A 87 10.43 6.84 5.62
CA ARG A 87 9.42 7.88 5.91
C ARG A 87 9.89 9.29 5.57
N SER A 88 11.20 9.52 5.61
CA SER A 88 11.79 10.83 5.33
C SER A 88 11.90 11.12 3.83
N MET A 89 11.67 10.12 2.97
CA MET A 89 11.78 10.30 1.53
C MET A 89 10.70 11.24 1.00
N THR A 90 11.12 12.06 0.05
CA THR A 90 10.29 12.98 -0.71
C THR A 90 10.04 12.43 -2.10
N ARG A 91 9.12 13.06 -2.83
CA ARG A 91 8.89 12.79 -4.26
C ARG A 91 10.18 12.88 -5.08
N THR A 92 11.09 13.80 -4.75
CA THR A 92 12.38 13.93 -5.43
C THR A 92 13.25 12.70 -5.16
N ASP A 93 13.39 12.29 -3.89
CA ASP A 93 14.17 11.12 -3.51
C ASP A 93 13.64 9.84 -4.19
N ILE A 94 12.31 9.69 -4.27
CA ILE A 94 11.67 8.54 -4.94
C ILE A 94 12.00 8.51 -6.45
N ARG A 95 11.99 9.66 -7.12
CA ARG A 95 12.35 9.74 -8.54
C ARG A 95 13.83 9.51 -8.79
N GLU A 96 14.70 9.97 -7.89
CA GLU A 96 16.14 9.66 -7.97
C GLU A 96 16.39 8.17 -7.76
N LEU A 97 15.66 7.53 -6.85
CA LEU A 97 15.79 6.12 -6.51
C LEU A 97 15.20 5.19 -7.58
N LEU A 98 14.01 5.50 -8.10
CA LEU A 98 13.23 4.60 -8.96
C LEU A 98 13.16 5.06 -10.43
N GLY A 99 13.67 6.26 -10.73
CA GLY A 99 13.66 6.83 -12.06
C GLY A 99 12.30 7.41 -12.47
N THR A 100 11.84 7.07 -13.67
CA THR A 100 10.59 7.62 -14.24
C THR A 100 9.39 6.78 -13.81
N PRO A 101 8.30 7.40 -13.31
CA PRO A 101 7.11 6.66 -12.90
C PRO A 101 6.43 5.95 -14.08
N LEU A 102 5.89 4.76 -13.80
CA LEU A 102 5.01 4.02 -14.70
C LEU A 102 3.70 4.77 -14.92
N ARG A 103 3.15 5.36 -13.85
CA ARG A 103 1.99 6.25 -13.90
C ARG A 103 2.17 7.39 -12.91
N SER A 104 1.64 8.55 -13.24
CA SER A 104 1.60 9.68 -12.33
C SER A 104 0.34 10.51 -12.57
N GLY A 105 -0.14 11.19 -11.54
CA GLY A 105 -1.23 12.12 -11.68
C GLY A 105 -1.41 12.98 -10.43
N GLU A 106 -2.42 13.83 -10.48
CA GLU A 106 -2.81 14.70 -9.37
C GLU A 106 -4.30 14.55 -9.14
N ARG A 107 -4.70 14.29 -7.89
CA ARG A 107 -6.12 14.32 -7.51
C ARG A 107 -6.50 15.75 -7.20
N LYS A 108 -7.46 16.32 -7.93
CA LYS A 108 -8.02 17.64 -7.63
C LYS A 108 -8.68 17.65 -6.26
N PRO A 109 -8.75 18.81 -5.59
CA PRO A 109 -9.53 18.95 -4.38
C PRO A 109 -10.97 18.51 -4.59
N SER A 110 -11.60 17.96 -3.55
CA SER A 110 -13.06 17.83 -3.53
C SER A 110 -13.71 19.21 -3.68
N ALA A 111 -14.95 19.25 -4.15
CA ALA A 111 -15.68 20.50 -4.40
C ALA A 111 -15.82 21.38 -3.13
N ASP A 112 -15.72 20.79 -1.94
CA ASP A 112 -15.70 21.47 -0.63
C ASP A 112 -14.30 22.03 -0.24
N GLY A 113 -13.28 21.83 -1.08
CA GLY A 113 -11.90 22.27 -0.82
C GLY A 113 -11.20 21.53 0.33
N GLN A 114 -11.84 20.53 0.95
CA GLN A 114 -11.31 19.86 2.14
C GLN A 114 -10.27 18.79 1.82
N ARG A 115 -10.33 18.17 0.65
CA ARG A 115 -9.31 17.21 0.20
C ARG A 115 -8.17 17.94 -0.52
N THR A 116 -6.94 17.68 -0.09
CA THR A 116 -5.73 18.27 -0.66
C THR A 116 -5.45 17.75 -2.07
N LEU A 117 -4.79 18.57 -2.91
CA LEU A 117 -4.10 18.10 -4.12
C LEU A 117 -3.09 17.03 -3.72
N ASN A 118 -3.43 15.77 -3.97
CA ASN A 118 -2.51 14.66 -3.73
C ASN A 118 -1.92 14.26 -5.08
N ALA A 119 -0.67 14.67 -5.31
CA ALA A 119 0.13 14.07 -6.37
C ALA A 119 0.34 12.60 -6.04
N TRP A 120 0.31 11.75 -7.04
CA TRP A 120 0.58 10.33 -6.88
C TRP A 120 1.41 9.81 -8.04
N GLU A 121 2.21 8.80 -7.74
CA GLU A 121 3.08 8.12 -8.70
C GLU A 121 3.07 6.63 -8.42
N SER A 122 3.29 5.82 -9.45
CA SER A 122 3.56 4.41 -9.29
C SER A 122 4.72 3.95 -10.15
N TYR A 123 5.45 2.96 -9.67
CA TYR A 123 6.65 2.41 -10.26
C TYR A 123 6.55 0.89 -10.24
N ARG A 124 7.12 0.22 -11.24
CA ARG A 124 7.23 -1.24 -11.18
C ARG A 124 8.10 -1.61 -9.96
N LEU A 125 7.66 -2.58 -9.17
CA LEU A 125 8.45 -3.05 -8.04
C LEU A 125 9.66 -3.84 -8.57
N ALA A 126 10.79 -3.78 -7.87
CA ALA A 126 11.96 -4.54 -8.24
C ALA A 126 11.65 -6.05 -8.25
N GLU A 127 12.16 -6.78 -9.26
CA GLU A 127 11.80 -8.20 -9.46
C GLU A 127 12.10 -9.09 -8.24
N HIS A 128 13.18 -8.80 -7.52
CA HIS A 128 13.56 -9.53 -6.31
C HIS A 128 12.63 -9.28 -5.11
N LEU A 129 11.83 -8.21 -5.14
CA LEU A 129 10.82 -7.94 -4.12
C LEU A 129 9.49 -8.59 -4.52
N HIS A 130 9.01 -8.33 -5.74
CA HIS A 130 7.87 -9.06 -6.32
C HIS A 130 7.77 -8.78 -7.84
N PRO A 131 7.84 -9.78 -8.73
CA PRO A 131 7.90 -9.57 -10.18
C PRO A 131 6.60 -9.05 -10.79
N GLY A 132 5.45 -9.37 -10.17
CA GLY A 132 4.12 -9.01 -10.65
C GLY A 132 3.50 -7.77 -9.99
N ALA A 133 4.29 -6.95 -9.29
CA ALA A 133 3.75 -5.85 -8.50
C ALA A 133 4.28 -4.47 -8.90
N ARG A 134 3.61 -3.45 -8.40
CA ARG A 134 4.04 -2.06 -8.40
C ARG A 134 4.08 -1.51 -6.99
N VAL A 135 4.88 -0.46 -6.81
CA VAL A 135 4.82 0.40 -5.64
C VAL A 135 4.17 1.74 -6.02
N GLY A 136 3.23 2.19 -5.21
CA GLY A 136 2.50 3.45 -5.34
C GLY A 136 2.84 4.41 -4.21
N PHE A 137 2.92 5.69 -4.54
CA PHE A 137 3.16 6.77 -3.59
C PHE A 137 2.08 7.82 -3.76
N VAL A 138 1.54 8.28 -2.64
CA VAL A 138 0.71 9.49 -2.56
C VAL A 138 1.47 10.52 -1.75
N TYR A 139 1.60 11.72 -2.29
CA TYR A 139 2.39 12.79 -1.68
C TYR A 139 1.50 13.86 -1.05
N SER A 140 2.03 14.50 0.00
CA SER A 140 1.52 15.76 0.55
C SER A 140 1.89 16.95 -0.34
N VAL A 141 1.38 18.13 0.01
CA VAL A 141 1.70 19.40 -0.68
C VAL A 141 3.20 19.72 -0.61
N ASP A 142 3.87 19.40 0.50
CA ASP A 142 5.31 19.55 0.67
C ASP A 142 6.12 18.40 0.04
N GLY A 143 5.48 17.48 -0.67
CA GLY A 143 6.14 16.41 -1.42
C GLY A 143 6.60 15.23 -0.56
N ARG A 144 6.20 15.14 0.71
CA ARG A 144 6.45 13.97 1.58
C ARG A 144 5.50 12.83 1.25
N ILE A 145 5.93 11.60 1.52
CA ILE A 145 5.07 10.42 1.33
C ILE A 145 3.99 10.41 2.42
N LYS A 146 2.73 10.48 2.00
CA LYS A 146 1.54 10.28 2.85
C LYS A 146 1.12 8.83 2.89
N VAL A 147 1.13 8.17 1.73
CA VAL A 147 0.73 6.77 1.59
C VAL A 147 1.75 6.06 0.70
N LEU A 148 2.15 4.88 1.15
CA LEU A 148 2.92 3.90 0.38
C LEU A 148 2.00 2.70 0.14
N SER A 149 1.86 2.24 -1.10
CA SER A 149 1.13 1.02 -1.41
C SER A 149 1.97 0.06 -2.25
N PHE A 150 1.76 -1.22 -2.06
CA PHE A 150 2.20 -2.28 -2.96
C PHE A 150 0.96 -2.91 -3.55
N ASP A 151 0.88 -3.00 -4.88
CA ASP A 151 -0.31 -3.47 -5.59
C ASP A 151 0.10 -4.48 -6.67
N LEU A 152 -0.66 -5.56 -6.84
CA LEU A 152 -0.50 -6.45 -8.00
C LEU A 152 -0.84 -5.71 -9.31
N LEU A 153 -0.01 -5.90 -10.34
CA LEU A 153 -0.23 -5.30 -11.67
C LEU A 153 -1.32 -6.03 -12.47
N GLU A 154 -1.30 -7.35 -12.41
CA GLU A 154 -2.27 -8.25 -13.04
C GLU A 154 -2.80 -9.19 -11.96
N PRO A 155 -3.84 -8.80 -11.22
CA PRO A 155 -4.49 -9.73 -10.32
C PRO A 155 -5.01 -10.92 -11.14
N LYS A 156 -4.55 -12.15 -10.86
CA LYS A 156 -4.97 -13.37 -11.58
C LYS A 156 -6.48 -13.44 -11.56
N ARG A 157 -7.16 -13.26 -12.70
CA ARG A 157 -8.61 -13.42 -12.81
C ARG A 157 -8.86 -14.85 -13.29
N ASP A 158 -9.51 -15.66 -12.45
CA ASP A 158 -10.04 -16.95 -12.87
C ASP A 158 -11.32 -16.76 -13.70
#